data_AF-A0A425WQF7-F1
#
_entry.id   AF-A0A425WQF7-F1
#
_cell.length_a   1.000
_cell.length_b   1.000
_cell.length_c   1.000
_cell.angle_alpha   90.00
_cell.angle_beta   90.00
_cell.angle_gamma   90.00
#
_symmetry.space_group_name_H-M   'P 1'
#
loop_
_entity.id
_entity.type
_entity.pdbx_description
1 polymer ?
#
loop_
_entity_poly.entity_id
_entity_poly.type
_entity_poly.pdbx_seq_one_letter_code
_entity_poly.pdbx_strand_id
1 'polypeptide(L)'
;MDRATKEKALWLLGQKADGAGITYSEIALETGYSKQQLIRLSHSLEESGEAAALAHGNSGSRPHNAARPEEIAYLRKLKEPYPSVTIAHFKDIYIEDVLENPEKANDVERYGLCMRGPT
;
A
#
# COMPACT_ATOMS: atom_id res chain seq x y z
N MET A 1 4.34 14.39 1.01
CA MET A 1 4.69 14.43 2.44
C MET A 1 5.58 13.23 2.66
N ASP A 2 6.87 13.48 2.78
CA ASP A 2 7.89 12.43 2.70
C ASP A 2 8.13 11.84 4.10
N ARG A 3 8.68 10.63 4.15
CA ARG A 3 8.95 9.93 5.41
C ARG A 3 9.82 10.76 6.35
N ALA A 4 10.85 11.43 5.82
CA ALA A 4 11.73 12.31 6.59
C ALA A 4 10.98 13.49 7.25
N THR A 5 10.00 14.08 6.55
CA THR A 5 9.17 15.17 7.09
C THR A 5 8.30 14.67 8.25
N LYS A 6 7.78 13.45 8.14
CA LYS A 6 6.98 12.79 9.18
C LYS A 6 7.82 12.44 10.41
N GLU A 7 9.02 11.90 10.22
CA GLU A 7 9.98 11.63 11.30
C GLU A 7 10.32 12.90 12.08
N LYS A 8 10.65 13.99 11.36
CA LYS A 8 10.91 15.29 11.97
C LYS A 8 9.71 15.81 12.76
N ALA A 9 8.50 15.67 12.22
CA ALA A 9 7.27 16.08 12.92
C ALA A 9 7.03 15.28 14.20
N LEU A 10 7.24 13.96 14.19
CA LEU A 10 7.10 13.10 15.38
C LEU A 10 8.14 13.45 16.46
N TRP A 11 9.39 13.68 16.07
CA TRP A 11 10.46 14.10 17.00
C TRP A 11 10.16 15.44 17.69
N LEU A 12 9.63 16.42 16.94
CA LEU A 12 9.21 17.71 17.50
C LEU A 12 7.97 17.57 18.42
N LEU A 13 7.04 16.67 18.07
CA LEU A 13 5.87 16.39 18.91
C LEU A 13 6.26 15.68 20.22
N GLY A 14 7.26 14.80 20.21
CA GLY A 14 7.82 14.20 21.42
C GLY A 14 8.39 15.25 22.37
N GLN A 15 9.26 16.14 21.86
CA GLN A 15 9.79 17.25 22.68
C GLN A 15 8.71 18.18 23.20
N LYS A 16 7.66 18.41 22.42
CA LYS A 16 6.49 19.16 22.86
C LYS A 16 5.80 18.49 24.05
N ALA A 17 5.63 17.16 24.02
CA ALA A 17 5.05 16.40 25.12
C ALA A 17 5.93 16.43 26.39
N ASP A 18 7.26 16.44 26.21
CA ASP A 18 8.25 16.54 27.29
C ASP A 18 8.38 17.96 27.88
N GLY A 19 7.60 18.94 27.39
CA GLY A 19 7.53 20.28 27.96
C GLY A 19 8.54 21.28 27.41
N ALA A 20 9.14 21.04 26.24
CA ALA A 20 10.13 21.93 25.61
C ALA A 20 9.59 23.31 25.16
N GLY A 21 8.32 23.64 25.46
CA GLY A 21 7.71 24.93 25.09
C GLY A 21 7.32 25.06 23.61
N ILE A 22 7.56 24.04 22.79
CA ILE A 22 7.28 24.05 21.35
C ILE A 22 5.77 24.03 21.09
N THR A 23 5.34 24.84 20.13
CA THR A 23 3.94 24.97 19.71
C THR A 23 3.66 24.26 18.40
N TYR A 24 2.40 23.86 18.19
CA TYR A 24 1.98 23.28 16.90
C TYR A 24 2.21 24.22 15.71
N SER A 25 2.22 25.54 15.92
CA SER A 25 2.45 26.51 14.86
C SER A 25 3.91 26.51 14.38
N GLU A 26 4.87 26.35 15.30
CA GLU A 26 6.29 26.25 14.95
C GLU A 26 6.59 24.94 14.22
N ILE A 27 6.01 23.83 14.70
CA ILE A 27 6.13 22.52 14.03
C ILE A 27 5.52 22.59 12.63
N ALA A 28 4.38 23.26 12.46
CA ALA A 28 3.73 23.43 11.17
C ALA A 28 4.61 24.23 10.18
N LEU A 29 5.28 25.29 10.66
CA LEU A 29 6.20 26.08 9.86
C LEU A 29 7.41 25.25 9.41
N GLU A 30 7.95 24.40 10.28
CA GLU A 30 9.14 23.59 10.00
C GLU A 30 8.88 22.36 9.13
N THR A 31 7.69 21.79 9.19
CA THR A 31 7.37 20.50 8.56
C THR A 31 6.34 20.61 7.45
N GLY A 32 5.67 21.76 7.33
CA GLY A 32 4.59 21.98 6.36
C GLY A 32 3.29 21.24 6.69
N TYR A 33 3.20 20.55 7.83
CA TYR A 33 1.96 19.94 8.29
C TYR A 33 0.96 20.99 8.76
N SER A 34 -0.32 20.76 8.51
CA SER A 34 -1.37 21.57 9.12
C SER A 34 -1.45 21.29 10.63
N LYS A 35 -1.89 22.28 11.40
CA LYS A 35 -2.12 22.12 12.86
C LYS A 35 -3.00 20.91 13.18
N GLN A 36 -4.03 20.65 12.37
CA GLN A 36 -4.94 19.53 12.59
C GLN A 36 -4.27 18.18 12.29
N GLN A 37 -3.37 18.12 11.30
CA GLN A 37 -2.56 16.92 11.05
C GLN A 37 -1.60 16.65 12.20
N LEU A 38 -0.99 17.68 12.77
CA LEU A 38 -0.09 17.55 13.93
C LEU A 38 -0.82 17.08 15.19
N ILE A 39 -2.04 17.57 15.44
CA ILE A 39 -2.87 17.09 16.57
C ILE A 39 -3.18 15.60 16.41
N ARG A 40 -3.57 15.16 15.21
CA ARG A 40 -3.83 13.73 14.92
C ARG A 40 -2.56 12.88 15.08
N LEU A 41 -1.42 13.37 14.63
CA LEU A 41 -0.13 12.70 14.82
C LEU A 41 0.26 12.62 16.29
N SER A 42 0.02 13.67 17.09
CA SER A 42 0.27 13.68 18.54
C SER A 42 -0.57 12.62 19.25
N HIS A 43 -1.87 12.54 18.95
CA HIS A 43 -2.72 11.49 19.52
C HIS A 43 -2.27 10.09 19.11
N SER A 44 -1.89 9.88 17.85
CA SER A 44 -1.38 8.58 17.40
C SER A 44 -0.05 8.22 18.05
N LEU A 45 0.81 9.21 18.32
CA LEU A 45 2.08 9.05 19.03
C LEU A 45 1.84 8.64 20.50
N GLU A 46 0.89 9.27 21.18
CA GLU A 46 0.48 8.94 22.55
C GLU A 46 -0.17 7.55 22.66
N GLU A 47 -1.03 7.20 21.70
CA GLU A 47 -1.81 5.95 21.73
C GLU A 47 -1.01 4.72 21.31
N SER A 48 -0.16 4.84 20.29
CA SER A 48 0.49 3.70 19.64
C SER A 48 2.03 3.74 19.67
N GLY A 49 2.62 4.84 20.14
CA GLY A 49 4.07 5.06 20.15
C GLY A 49 4.64 5.47 18.80
N GLU A 50 5.89 5.95 18.82
CA GLU A 50 6.57 6.57 17.67
C GLU A 50 6.74 5.62 16.48
N ALA A 51 7.10 4.36 16.75
CA ALA A 51 7.28 3.34 15.73
C ALA A 51 5.99 3.06 14.94
N ALA A 52 4.84 3.00 15.61
CA ALA A 52 3.54 2.78 14.99
C ALA A 52 3.02 4.03 14.27
N ALA A 53 3.17 5.21 14.89
CA ALA A 53 2.82 6.49 14.28
C ALA A 53 3.62 6.70 12.98
N LEU A 54 4.89 6.28 12.94
CA LEU A 54 5.73 6.33 11.76
C LEU A 54 5.31 5.32 10.69
N ALA A 55 4.95 4.08 11.10
CA ALA A 55 4.54 2.98 10.24
C ALA A 55 3.20 3.18 9.50
N HIS A 56 2.47 4.25 9.78
CA HIS A 56 1.22 4.61 9.10
C HIS A 56 1.47 5.03 7.64
N GLY A 57 1.87 4.09 6.78
CA GLY A 57 2.02 4.21 5.35
C GLY A 57 1.48 2.94 4.70
N ASN A 58 0.29 3.02 4.09
CA ASN A 58 -0.41 1.96 3.34
C ASN A 58 -0.26 0.51 3.87
N SER A 59 -0.07 0.33 5.16
CA SER A 59 -0.20 -0.93 5.91
C SER A 59 -1.67 -1.19 6.24
N GLY A 60 -2.59 -0.62 5.45
CA GLY A 60 -3.98 -1.07 5.44
C GLY A 60 -4.00 -2.55 5.10
N SER A 61 -4.90 -3.30 5.74
CA SER A 61 -5.15 -4.69 5.40
C SER A 61 -5.29 -4.82 3.88
N ARG A 62 -4.67 -5.85 3.30
CA ARG A 62 -4.77 -6.09 1.85
C ARG A 62 -6.26 -6.03 1.49
N PRO A 63 -6.64 -5.25 0.45
CA PRO A 63 -8.00 -5.27 -0.05
C PRO A 63 -8.43 -6.73 -0.25
N HIS A 64 -9.65 -7.08 0.15
CA HIS A 64 -10.16 -8.45 0.01
C HIS A 64 -10.14 -8.92 -1.46
N ASN A 65 -10.14 -7.98 -2.41
CA ASN A 65 -10.04 -8.19 -3.85
C ASN A 65 -8.59 -8.13 -4.38
N ALA A 66 -7.58 -8.00 -3.52
CA ALA A 66 -6.18 -7.98 -3.94
C ALA A 66 -5.75 -9.35 -4.50
N ALA A 67 -4.94 -9.32 -5.56
CA ALA A 67 -4.42 -10.54 -6.16
C ALA A 67 -3.50 -11.30 -5.19
N ARG A 68 -3.61 -12.62 -5.21
CA ARG A 68 -2.73 -13.46 -4.39
C ARG A 68 -1.31 -13.37 -4.95
N PRO A 69 -0.26 -13.47 -4.11
CA PRO A 69 1.12 -13.46 -4.59
C PRO A 69 1.40 -14.53 -5.67
N GLU A 70 0.77 -15.70 -5.52
CA GLU A 70 0.88 -16.83 -6.45
C GLU A 70 0.25 -16.54 -7.81
N GLU A 71 -0.96 -15.98 -7.82
CA GLU A 71 -1.63 -15.50 -9.03
C GLU A 71 -0.79 -14.44 -9.76
N ILE A 72 -0.22 -13.48 -9.03
CA ILE A 72 0.68 -12.45 -9.60
C ILE A 72 1.91 -13.11 -10.23
N ALA A 73 2.53 -14.08 -9.56
CA ALA A 73 3.69 -14.80 -10.08
C ALA A 73 3.34 -15.58 -11.36
N TYR A 74 2.17 -16.24 -11.38
CA TYR A 74 1.68 -16.95 -12.54
C TYR A 74 1.49 -16.02 -13.74
N LEU A 75 0.76 -14.90 -13.55
CA LEU A 75 0.49 -13.93 -14.61
C LEU A 75 1.78 -13.30 -15.15
N ARG A 76 2.80 -13.07 -14.31
CA ARG A 76 4.12 -12.59 -14.77
C ARG A 76 4.79 -13.59 -15.70
N LYS A 77 4.79 -14.86 -15.32
CA LYS A 77 5.36 -15.94 -16.15
C LYS A 77 4.59 -16.13 -17.45
N LEU A 78 3.27 -16.02 -17.41
CA LEU A 78 2.42 -16.07 -18.61
C LEU A 78 2.69 -14.91 -19.57
N LYS A 79 3.00 -13.71 -19.05
CA LYS A 79 3.30 -12.51 -19.85
C LYS A 79 4.71 -12.51 -20.43
N GLU A 80 5.66 -13.22 -19.83
CA GLU A 80 7.08 -13.23 -20.23
C GLU A 80 7.34 -13.41 -21.75
N PRO A 81 6.66 -14.34 -22.47
CA PRO A 81 6.83 -14.47 -23.93
C PRO A 81 6.17 -13.34 -24.75
N TYR A 82 5.38 -12.48 -24.12
CA TYR A 82 4.59 -11.42 -24.75
C TYR A 82 5.00 -10.02 -24.24
N PRO A 83 6.22 -9.54 -24.54
CA PRO A 83 6.73 -8.28 -23.99
C PRO A 83 5.97 -7.04 -24.49
N SER A 84 5.37 -7.11 -25.68
CA SER A 84 4.75 -5.95 -26.36
C SER A 84 3.23 -6.02 -26.49
N VAL A 85 2.57 -7.00 -25.89
CA VAL A 85 1.10 -7.11 -25.96
C VAL A 85 0.40 -6.10 -25.07
N THR A 86 -0.72 -5.58 -25.55
CA THR A 86 -1.59 -4.71 -24.77
C THR A 86 -2.21 -5.48 -23.60
N ILE A 87 -2.69 -4.76 -22.58
CA ILE A 87 -3.36 -5.39 -21.43
C ILE A 87 -4.64 -6.11 -21.87
N ALA A 88 -5.38 -5.56 -22.83
CA ALA A 88 -6.58 -6.19 -23.38
C ALA A 88 -6.26 -7.51 -24.08
N HIS A 89 -5.27 -7.51 -24.98
CA HIS A 89 -4.89 -8.74 -25.69
C HIS A 89 -4.30 -9.79 -24.75
N PHE A 90 -3.54 -9.38 -23.74
CA PHE A 90 -3.07 -10.28 -22.69
C PHE A 90 -4.21 -10.89 -21.87
N LYS A 91 -5.28 -10.11 -21.62
CA LYS A 91 -6.47 -10.60 -20.93
C LYS A 91 -7.18 -11.66 -21.76
N ASP A 92 -7.30 -11.45 -23.07
CA ASP A 92 -7.92 -12.42 -23.98
C ASP A 92 -7.11 -13.73 -23.98
N ILE A 93 -5.78 -13.66 -24.12
CA ILE A 93 -4.86 -14.81 -23.99
C ILE A 93 -5.07 -15.53 -22.66
N TYR A 94 -5.15 -14.81 -21.54
CA TYR A 94 -5.34 -15.42 -20.23
C TYR A 94 -6.71 -16.12 -20.10
N ILE A 95 -7.77 -15.57 -20.69
CA ILE A 95 -9.08 -16.21 -20.69
C ILE A 95 -9.03 -17.50 -21.51
N GLU A 96 -8.62 -17.41 -22.77
CA GLU A 96 -8.66 -18.51 -23.72
C GLU A 96 -7.66 -19.63 -23.33
N ASP A 97 -6.40 -19.28 -23.06
CA ASP A 97 -5.33 -20.26 -22.90
C ASP A 97 -5.25 -20.86 -21.48
N VAL A 98 -5.86 -20.20 -20.48
CA VAL A 98 -5.76 -20.59 -19.07
C VAL A 98 -7.10 -20.85 -18.43
N LEU A 99 -8.04 -19.91 -18.46
CA LEU A 99 -9.32 -20.06 -17.74
C LEU A 99 -10.28 -21.01 -18.45
N GLU A 100 -10.35 -20.94 -19.78
CA GLU A 100 -11.24 -21.76 -20.60
C GLU A 100 -10.58 -23.07 -21.05
N ASN A 101 -9.25 -23.19 -20.89
CA ASN A 101 -8.50 -24.38 -21.26
C ASN A 101 -8.64 -25.51 -20.22
N PRO A 102 -9.27 -26.65 -20.57
CA PRO A 102 -9.46 -27.77 -19.63
C PRO A 102 -8.15 -28.36 -19.11
N GLU A 103 -7.06 -28.29 -19.89
CA GLU A 103 -5.74 -28.80 -19.47
C GLU A 103 -5.13 -27.95 -18.33
N LYS A 104 -5.60 -26.71 -18.18
CA LYS A 104 -5.16 -25.76 -17.17
C LYS A 104 -6.07 -25.69 -15.95
N ALA A 105 -7.15 -26.48 -15.91
CA ALA A 105 -8.08 -26.50 -14.77
C ALA A 105 -7.38 -26.71 -13.41
N ASN A 106 -6.39 -27.59 -13.36
CA ASN A 106 -5.59 -27.82 -12.14
C ASN A 106 -4.77 -26.57 -11.73
N ASP A 107 -4.21 -25.84 -12.70
CA ASP A 107 -3.47 -24.60 -12.43
C ASP A 107 -4.44 -23.50 -11.94
N VAL A 108 -5.63 -23.42 -12.52
CA VAL A 108 -6.68 -22.46 -12.13
C VAL A 108 -7.06 -22.64 -10.67
N GLU A 109 -7.33 -23.88 -10.24
CA GLU A 109 -7.64 -24.19 -8.85
C GLU A 109 -6.43 -23.93 -7.94
N ARG A 110 -5.25 -24.45 -8.32
CA ARG A 110 -4.03 -24.38 -7.49
C ARG A 110 -3.59 -22.95 -7.21
N TYR A 111 -3.62 -22.08 -8.21
CA TYR A 111 -3.14 -20.69 -8.10
C TYR A 111 -4.27 -19.69 -7.83
N GLY A 112 -5.52 -20.15 -7.71
CA GLY A 112 -6.69 -19.31 -7.48
C GLY A 112 -6.94 -18.31 -8.61
N LEU A 113 -6.72 -18.75 -9.85
CA LEU A 113 -6.86 -17.92 -11.06
C LEU A 113 -8.35 -17.66 -11.29
N CYS A 114 -8.70 -16.40 -11.55
CA CYS A 114 -10.09 -16.04 -11.83
C CYS A 114 -10.20 -14.87 -12.81
N MET A 115 -11.40 -14.72 -13.38
CA MET A 115 -11.79 -13.52 -14.11
C MET A 115 -11.99 -12.37 -13.12
N ARG A 116 -11.19 -11.31 -13.27
CA ARG A 116 -11.36 -10.08 -12.49
C ARG A 116 -12.11 -9.04 -13.28
N GLY A 117 -13.21 -8.55 -12.70
CA GLY A 117 -13.99 -7.43 -13.24
C GLY A 117 -13.35 -6.08 -12.90
N PRO A 118 -13.78 -4.99 -13.56
CA PRO A 118 -13.41 -3.64 -13.15
C PRO A 118 -13.94 -3.40 -11.73
N THR A 119 -13.04 -3.11 -10.79
CA THR A 119 -13.33 -2.66 -9.42
C THR A 119 -13.51 -1.16 -9.37
#